data_AF-A0A952BSJ0-F1
#
_entry.id   AF-A0A952BSJ0-F1
#
_cell.length_a   1.000
_cell.length_b   1.000
_cell.length_c   1.000
_cell.angle_alpha   90.00
_cell.angle_beta   90.00
_cell.angle_gamma   90.00
#
_symmetry.space_group_name_H-M   'P 1'
#
loop_
_entity.id
_entity.type
_entity.pdbx_description
1 polymer ?
#
loop_
_entity_poly.entity_id
_entity_poly.type
_entity_poly.pdbx_seq_one_letter_code
_entity_poly.pdbx_strand_id
1 'polypeptide(L)'
;MKLISLRLIALFFIAVMFAGCLTVDKKEYSYKLNSDGSGEGWIKFYNIQSSSSDEEDATLKDFAELIDDYVKGSKFEEDNPALQVTSKEVFEEGGKLNALVKFKFSDISNINFLYDAKCKCAPIYYSMAGSFSESYESSNGEYLGETKSIQVIKWPGDTKEFKFTTTVNSDEKATSLLNQYKAWKADQK
;
A
#
# COMPACT_ATOMS: atom_id res chain seq x y z
N MET A 1 -26.16 9.86 52.86
CA MET A 1 -27.26 9.40 52.00
C MET A 1 -27.64 10.51 51.02
N LYS A 2 -27.05 10.50 49.83
CA LYS A 2 -27.56 11.18 48.63
C LYS A 2 -27.25 10.24 47.47
N LEU A 3 -28.29 9.54 47.04
CA LEU A 3 -28.31 8.65 45.89
C LEU A 3 -28.13 9.51 44.64
N ILE A 4 -26.91 9.55 44.10
CA ILE A 4 -26.69 10.04 42.75
C ILE A 4 -26.98 8.86 41.82
N SER A 5 -27.92 9.08 40.91
CA SER A 5 -28.58 8.12 40.05
C SER A 5 -27.59 7.26 39.24
N LEU A 6 -27.55 5.98 39.59
CA LEU A 6 -26.89 4.92 38.84
C LEU A 6 -27.73 4.56 37.59
N ARG A 7 -27.79 5.45 36.59
CA ARG A 7 -28.32 5.14 35.24
C ARG A 7 -27.55 5.95 34.21
N LEU A 8 -27.02 5.26 33.20
CA LEU A 8 -26.28 5.76 32.02
C LEU A 8 -24.77 6.02 32.19
N ILE A 9 -24.01 4.97 32.53
CA ILE A 9 -22.65 4.81 31.98
C ILE A 9 -22.58 3.42 31.35
N ALA A 10 -23.45 3.22 30.36
CA ALA A 10 -23.23 2.27 29.28
C ALA A 10 -22.93 3.13 28.07
N LEU A 11 -21.67 3.50 27.86
CA LEU A 11 -21.23 4.03 26.57
C LEU A 11 -19.75 3.69 26.38
N PHE A 12 -19.55 2.54 25.73
CA PHE A 12 -18.61 2.44 24.63
C PHE A 12 -17.11 2.49 24.97
N PHE A 13 -16.66 1.50 25.74
CA PHE A 13 -15.35 0.90 25.43
C PHE A 13 -15.54 0.00 24.20
N ILE A 14 -15.73 0.60 23.02
CA ILE A 14 -15.32 -0.12 21.81
C ILE A 14 -13.81 0.01 21.79
N ALA A 15 -13.15 -1.06 22.24
CA ALA A 15 -11.81 -1.36 21.79
C ALA A 15 -11.91 -1.52 20.28
N VAL A 16 -11.69 -0.43 19.58
CA VAL A 16 -11.60 -0.40 18.13
C VAL A 16 -10.30 -1.14 17.79
N MET A 17 -10.39 -2.45 17.67
CA MET A 17 -9.36 -3.25 17.00
C MET A 17 -9.55 -3.05 15.49
N PHE A 18 -9.16 -1.88 14.97
CA PHE A 18 -8.91 -1.75 13.54
C PHE A 18 -7.51 -2.32 13.26
N ALA A 19 -7.49 -3.64 13.13
CA ALA A 19 -6.44 -4.44 12.54
C ALA A 19 -7.07 -5.12 11.34
N GLY A 20 -7.06 -4.45 10.19
CA GLY A 20 -7.42 -5.09 8.94
C GLY A 20 -6.42 -6.19 8.62
N CYS A 21 -6.92 -7.35 8.21
CA CYS A 21 -6.08 -8.46 7.75
C CYS A 21 -5.85 -8.37 6.23
N LEU A 22 -5.87 -7.17 5.65
CA LEU A 22 -5.67 -7.02 4.20
C LEU A 22 -4.22 -7.35 3.82
N THR A 23 -4.07 -8.30 2.90
CA THR A 23 -2.79 -8.70 2.32
C THR A 23 -2.87 -8.75 0.79
N VAL A 24 -1.72 -8.86 0.13
CA VAL A 24 -1.56 -8.92 -1.32
C VAL A 24 -0.49 -9.95 -1.68
N ASP A 25 -0.47 -10.47 -2.91
CA ASP A 25 0.63 -11.31 -3.38
C ASP A 25 1.91 -10.47 -3.58
N LYS A 26 1.75 -9.33 -4.26
CA LYS A 26 2.84 -8.46 -4.68
C LYS A 26 2.40 -7.03 -4.94
N LYS A 27 3.36 -6.12 -4.97
CA LYS A 27 3.18 -4.72 -5.34
C LYS A 27 4.13 -4.34 -6.46
N GLU A 28 3.61 -3.65 -7.47
CA GLU A 28 4.41 -3.04 -8.52
C GLU A 28 4.41 -1.53 -8.34
N TYR A 29 5.60 -0.94 -8.37
CA TYR A 29 5.86 0.46 -8.17
C TYR A 29 6.38 1.08 -9.46
N SER A 30 5.89 2.26 -9.80
CA SER A 30 6.42 3.07 -10.89
C SER A 30 6.47 4.53 -10.49
N TYR A 31 7.62 5.16 -10.68
CA TYR A 31 7.81 6.59 -10.46
C TYR A 31 8.40 7.24 -11.70
N LYS A 32 7.91 8.42 -12.02
CA LYS A 32 8.44 9.29 -13.07
C LYS A 32 8.82 10.64 -12.47
N LEU A 33 10.10 10.98 -12.61
CA LEU A 33 10.72 12.15 -11.98
C LEU A 33 10.81 13.31 -12.98
N ASN A 34 10.35 14.48 -12.55
CA ASN A 34 10.51 15.75 -13.25
C ASN A 34 11.92 16.34 -13.01
N SER A 35 12.27 17.40 -13.73
CA SER A 35 13.58 18.04 -13.58
C SER A 35 13.76 18.80 -12.26
N ASP A 36 12.67 19.13 -11.57
CA ASP A 36 12.63 19.88 -10.31
C ASP A 36 12.61 18.99 -9.06
N GLY A 37 12.64 17.66 -9.22
CA GLY A 37 12.57 16.70 -8.12
C GLY A 37 11.15 16.22 -7.77
N SER A 38 10.11 16.88 -8.32
CA SER A 38 8.72 16.43 -8.21
C SER A 38 8.41 15.29 -9.18
N GLY A 39 7.23 14.71 -9.11
CA GLY A 39 6.84 13.72 -10.10
C GLY A 39 5.46 13.10 -9.88
N GLU A 40 5.26 12.02 -10.61
CA GLU A 40 4.06 11.19 -10.54
C GLU A 40 4.44 9.72 -10.46
N GLY A 41 3.53 8.92 -9.93
CA GLY A 41 3.74 7.50 -9.81
C GLY A 41 2.45 6.73 -9.63
N TRP A 42 2.61 5.42 -9.57
CA TRP A 42 1.53 4.51 -9.22
C TRP A 42 2.06 3.30 -8.47
N ILE A 43 1.17 2.74 -7.65
CA ILE A 43 1.36 1.44 -7.00
C ILE A 43 0.21 0.54 -7.43
N LYS A 44 0.54 -0.63 -7.97
CA LYS A 44 -0.44 -1.67 -8.29
C LYS A 44 -0.32 -2.79 -7.28
N PHE A 45 -1.44 -3.08 -6.62
CA PHE A 45 -1.61 -4.14 -5.64
C PHE A 45 -2.22 -5.35 -6.33
N TYR A 46 -1.56 -6.49 -6.23
CA TYR A 46 -1.99 -7.73 -6.88
C TYR A 46 -2.62 -8.68 -5.87
N ASN A 47 -3.79 -9.23 -6.23
CA ASN A 47 -4.49 -10.24 -5.44
C ASN A 47 -4.77 -9.81 -3.99
N ILE A 48 -5.61 -8.81 -3.81
CA ILE A 48 -6.02 -8.35 -2.48
C ILE A 48 -6.86 -9.44 -1.81
N GLN A 49 -6.43 -9.84 -0.61
CA GLN A 49 -6.97 -10.96 0.15
C GLN A 49 -7.14 -10.57 1.62
N SER A 50 -7.97 -11.33 2.33
CA SER A 50 -8.03 -11.34 3.79
C SER A 50 -7.06 -12.40 4.33
N SER A 51 -6.16 -12.02 5.24
CA SER A 51 -5.23 -12.91 5.94
C SER A 51 -5.82 -13.52 7.21
N SER A 52 -7.06 -13.14 7.58
CA SER A 52 -7.76 -13.73 8.71
C SER A 52 -8.13 -15.18 8.42
N SER A 53 -7.82 -16.07 9.35
CA SER A 53 -8.15 -17.49 9.25
C SER A 53 -9.67 -17.73 9.28
N ASP A 54 -10.17 -18.37 8.22
CA ASP A 54 -11.36 -19.24 8.10
C ASP A 54 -12.76 -18.75 8.54
N GLU A 55 -12.97 -17.49 8.97
CA GLU A 55 -14.32 -16.96 9.27
C GLU A 55 -14.88 -16.07 8.14
N GLU A 56 -16.06 -16.40 7.61
CA GLU A 56 -16.76 -15.64 6.55
C GLU A 56 -16.97 -14.16 6.94
N ASP A 57 -17.27 -13.91 8.22
CA ASP A 57 -17.43 -12.58 8.81
C ASP A 57 -16.15 -11.72 8.69
N ALA A 58 -14.97 -12.33 8.73
CA ALA A 58 -13.71 -11.61 8.58
C ALA A 58 -13.51 -11.11 7.15
N THR A 59 -13.86 -11.90 6.14
CA THR A 59 -13.74 -11.48 4.73
C THR A 59 -14.68 -10.34 4.37
N LEU A 60 -15.88 -10.31 4.96
CA LEU A 60 -16.83 -9.21 4.78
C LEU A 60 -16.31 -7.92 5.44
N LYS A 61 -15.76 -8.02 6.65
CA LYS A 61 -15.15 -6.89 7.36
C LYS A 61 -13.94 -6.33 6.59
N ASP A 62 -13.01 -7.19 6.18
CA ASP A 62 -11.82 -6.75 5.44
C ASP A 62 -12.18 -6.16 4.07
N PHE A 63 -13.20 -6.70 3.40
CA PHE A 63 -13.71 -6.10 2.17
C PHE A 63 -14.37 -4.73 2.42
N ALA A 64 -15.13 -4.58 3.51
CA ALA A 64 -15.69 -3.28 3.89
C ALA A 64 -14.58 -2.26 4.19
N GLU A 65 -13.53 -2.66 4.91
CA GLU A 65 -12.35 -1.81 5.15
C GLU A 65 -11.65 -1.41 3.84
N LEU A 66 -11.42 -2.36 2.93
CA LEU A 66 -10.86 -2.07 1.61
C LEU A 66 -11.67 -1.00 0.89
N ILE A 67 -12.99 -1.13 0.86
CA ILE A 67 -13.85 -0.22 0.11
C ILE A 67 -14.04 1.12 0.82
N ASP A 68 -14.38 1.12 2.09
CA ASP A 68 -14.81 2.33 2.80
C ASP A 68 -13.61 3.14 3.31
N ASP A 69 -12.54 2.51 3.79
CA ASP A 69 -11.39 3.21 4.37
C ASP A 69 -10.32 3.49 3.32
N TYR A 70 -10.01 2.51 2.47
CA TYR A 70 -8.94 2.65 1.47
C TYR A 70 -9.43 3.25 0.15
N VAL A 71 -10.50 2.72 -0.46
CA VAL A 71 -10.97 3.17 -1.79
C VAL A 71 -11.73 4.48 -1.71
N LYS A 72 -12.74 4.58 -0.83
CA LYS A 72 -13.55 5.79 -0.67
C LYS A 72 -12.97 6.76 0.35
N GLY A 73 -12.31 6.24 1.38
CA GLY A 73 -11.72 7.00 2.47
C GLY A 73 -10.32 7.53 2.18
N SER A 74 -9.64 7.96 3.24
CA SER A 74 -8.32 8.61 3.22
C SER A 74 -7.20 7.76 3.78
N LYS A 75 -7.44 6.48 4.09
CA LYS A 75 -6.46 5.65 4.81
C LYS A 75 -5.11 5.54 4.09
N PHE A 76 -5.15 5.42 2.76
CA PHE A 76 -3.92 5.39 1.96
C PHE A 76 -3.11 6.70 2.07
N GLU A 77 -3.78 7.85 2.00
CA GLU A 77 -3.17 9.18 2.11
C GLU A 77 -2.62 9.41 3.52
N GLU A 78 -3.33 8.98 4.55
CA GLU A 78 -2.89 9.04 5.94
C GLU A 78 -1.62 8.21 6.17
N ASP A 79 -1.55 7.02 5.55
CA ASP A 79 -0.38 6.14 5.62
C ASP A 79 0.78 6.66 4.73
N ASN A 80 0.49 7.53 3.76
CA ASN A 80 1.46 8.06 2.80
C ASN A 80 1.35 9.60 2.65
N PRO A 81 1.62 10.38 3.71
CA PRO A 81 1.35 11.82 3.73
C PRO A 81 2.19 12.64 2.74
N ALA A 82 3.28 12.08 2.20
CA ALA A 82 4.10 12.68 1.15
C ALA A 82 3.47 12.55 -0.25
N LEU A 83 2.42 11.74 -0.42
CA LEU A 83 1.77 11.47 -1.69
C LEU A 83 0.45 12.25 -1.81
N GLN A 84 0.28 12.94 -2.91
CA GLN A 84 -1.02 13.47 -3.33
C GLN A 84 -1.70 12.44 -4.23
N VAL A 85 -2.63 11.67 -3.69
CA VAL A 85 -3.40 10.69 -4.47
C VAL A 85 -4.27 11.39 -5.52
N THR A 86 -4.26 10.85 -6.75
CA THR A 86 -5.02 11.37 -7.89
C THR A 86 -6.06 10.39 -8.41
N SER A 87 -5.88 9.08 -8.17
CA SER A 87 -6.86 8.05 -8.48
C SER A 87 -6.66 6.83 -7.59
N LYS A 88 -7.76 6.18 -7.24
CA LYS A 88 -7.81 4.85 -6.62
C LYS A 88 -8.81 4.00 -7.39
N GLU A 89 -8.37 2.85 -7.87
CA GLU A 89 -9.19 1.95 -8.66
C GLU A 89 -9.04 0.52 -8.12
N VAL A 90 -10.15 -0.19 -7.91
CA VAL A 90 -10.18 -1.62 -7.60
C VAL A 90 -10.87 -2.33 -8.75
N PHE A 91 -10.28 -3.43 -9.23
CA PHE A 91 -10.75 -4.12 -10.43
C PHE A 91 -10.42 -5.61 -10.40
N GLU A 92 -11.18 -6.38 -11.17
CA GLU A 92 -10.86 -7.77 -11.46
C GLU A 92 -9.93 -7.85 -12.67
N GLU A 93 -8.83 -8.60 -12.53
CA GLU A 93 -7.94 -8.93 -13.64
C GLU A 93 -7.32 -10.30 -13.37
N GLY A 94 -7.33 -11.19 -14.37
CA GLY A 94 -6.77 -12.54 -14.23
C GLY A 94 -7.46 -13.40 -13.16
N GLY A 95 -8.74 -13.17 -12.88
CA GLY A 95 -9.48 -13.88 -11.83
C GLY A 95 -9.04 -13.52 -10.41
N LYS A 96 -8.41 -12.36 -10.22
CA LYS A 96 -7.95 -11.84 -8.93
C LYS A 96 -8.46 -10.42 -8.73
N LEU A 97 -8.61 -10.02 -7.46
CA LEU A 97 -8.95 -8.66 -7.09
C LEU A 97 -7.66 -7.83 -7.01
N ASN A 98 -7.54 -6.79 -7.81
CA ASN A 98 -6.36 -5.92 -7.86
C ASN A 98 -6.77 -4.48 -7.55
N ALA A 99 -5.79 -3.66 -7.16
CA ALA A 99 -5.98 -2.21 -7.06
C ALA A 99 -4.84 -1.44 -7.71
N LEU A 100 -5.13 -0.22 -8.15
CA LEU A 100 -4.17 0.74 -8.67
C LEU A 100 -4.38 2.08 -7.97
N VAL A 101 -3.34 2.58 -7.32
CA VAL A 101 -3.30 3.93 -6.76
C VAL A 101 -2.35 4.77 -7.58
N LYS A 102 -2.82 5.90 -8.11
CA LYS A 102 -2.01 6.89 -8.82
C LYS A 102 -1.83 8.11 -7.94
N PHE A 103 -0.66 8.72 -7.96
CA PHE A 103 -0.33 9.84 -7.09
C PHE A 103 0.70 10.78 -7.71
N LYS A 104 0.85 11.94 -7.09
CA LYS A 104 1.93 12.90 -7.31
C LYS A 104 2.74 13.06 -6.03
N PHE A 105 3.98 13.50 -6.16
CA PHE A 105 4.84 13.86 -5.04
C PHE A 105 5.58 15.16 -5.36
N SER A 106 5.85 15.96 -4.33
CA SER A 106 6.52 17.25 -4.48
C SER A 106 8.05 17.14 -4.53
N ASP A 107 8.61 16.13 -3.86
CA ASP A 107 10.05 15.84 -3.83
C ASP A 107 10.26 14.34 -3.67
N ILE A 108 11.09 13.76 -4.54
CA ILE A 108 11.44 12.34 -4.51
C ILE A 108 12.13 11.94 -3.19
N SER A 109 12.84 12.84 -2.50
CA SER A 109 13.46 12.51 -1.21
C SER A 109 12.45 12.21 -0.10
N ASN A 110 11.19 12.62 -0.26
CA ASN A 110 10.14 12.40 0.73
C ASN A 110 9.50 11.00 0.62
N ILE A 111 9.89 10.20 -0.37
CA ILE A 111 9.30 8.90 -0.68
C ILE A 111 10.35 7.78 -0.76
N ASN A 112 11.24 7.73 0.24
CA ASN A 112 12.30 6.72 0.43
C ASN A 112 13.41 6.68 -0.62
N PHE A 113 13.44 7.62 -1.57
CA PHE A 113 14.60 7.79 -2.44
C PHE A 113 15.69 8.62 -1.76
N LEU A 114 16.94 8.22 -1.99
CA LEU A 114 18.14 8.94 -1.59
C LEU A 114 18.87 9.36 -2.87
N TYR A 115 19.12 10.66 -3.03
CA TYR A 115 19.84 11.21 -4.17
C TYR A 115 20.66 12.42 -3.76
N ASP A 116 21.72 12.73 -4.52
CA ASP A 116 22.50 13.96 -4.33
C ASP A 116 22.01 15.05 -5.29
N ALA A 117 21.30 16.04 -4.76
CA ALA A 117 20.81 17.17 -5.55
C ALA A 117 21.94 18.02 -6.18
N LYS A 118 23.18 17.93 -5.68
CA LYS A 118 24.33 18.72 -6.15
C LYS A 118 25.10 18.05 -7.28
N CYS A 119 24.97 16.73 -7.46
CA CYS A 119 25.62 15.98 -8.52
C CYS A 119 24.58 15.09 -9.21
N LYS A 120 24.08 15.55 -10.37
CA LYS A 120 23.23 14.72 -11.27
C LYS A 120 23.95 13.45 -11.76
N CYS A 121 25.27 13.41 -11.60
CA CYS A 121 26.14 12.26 -11.83
C CYS A 121 26.01 11.18 -10.75
N ALA A 122 25.53 11.52 -9.55
CA ALA A 122 25.47 10.62 -8.42
C ALA A 122 24.35 9.60 -8.63
N PRO A 123 24.56 8.32 -8.26
CA PRO A 123 23.50 7.33 -8.31
C PRO A 123 22.31 7.71 -7.45
N ILE A 124 21.14 7.25 -7.86
CA ILE A 124 19.88 7.38 -7.11
C ILE A 124 19.61 6.04 -6.44
N TYR A 125 19.22 6.08 -5.18
CA TYR A 125 18.92 4.88 -4.39
C TYR A 125 17.48 4.91 -3.92
N TYR A 126 16.87 3.73 -3.78
CA TYR A 126 15.61 3.54 -3.07
C TYR A 126 15.83 2.61 -1.89
N SER A 127 15.48 3.05 -0.69
CA SER A 127 15.54 2.22 0.51
C SER A 127 14.23 1.49 0.72
N MET A 128 14.27 0.16 0.76
CA MET A 128 13.11 -0.68 1.09
C MET A 128 12.96 -0.90 2.61
N ALA A 129 13.85 -0.33 3.43
CA ALA A 129 13.93 -0.60 4.87
C ALA A 129 12.66 -0.23 5.68
N GLY A 130 11.75 0.57 5.11
CA GLY A 130 10.46 0.90 5.73
C GLY A 130 9.35 -0.14 5.50
N SER A 131 9.53 -1.07 4.54
CA SER A 131 8.52 -2.05 4.15
C SER A 131 8.89 -3.45 4.67
N PHE A 132 8.85 -3.63 5.99
CA PHE A 132 9.27 -4.89 6.64
C PHE A 132 8.51 -6.15 6.20
N SER A 133 7.32 -6.00 5.63
CA SER A 133 6.50 -7.09 5.09
C SER A 133 6.77 -7.41 3.61
N GLU A 134 7.65 -6.66 2.95
CA GLU A 134 7.91 -6.78 1.51
C GLU A 134 9.33 -7.30 1.24
N SER A 135 9.46 -8.12 0.20
CA SER A 135 10.73 -8.62 -0.31
C SER A 135 10.93 -8.22 -1.77
N TYR A 136 12.17 -7.95 -2.16
CA TYR A 136 12.49 -7.59 -3.55
C TYR A 136 12.20 -8.76 -4.52
N GLU A 137 11.53 -8.47 -5.64
CA GLU A 137 11.34 -9.42 -6.75
C GLU A 137 12.13 -9.00 -8.01
N SER A 138 11.95 -7.76 -8.46
CA SER A 138 12.60 -7.26 -9.68
C SER A 138 12.64 -5.73 -9.73
N SER A 139 13.50 -5.18 -10.59
CA SER A 139 13.54 -3.74 -10.89
C SER A 139 14.23 -3.45 -12.21
N ASN A 140 14.09 -2.21 -12.70
CA ASN A 140 14.93 -1.66 -13.77
C ASN A 140 16.25 -1.05 -13.24
N GLY A 141 16.64 -1.37 -12.01
CA GLY A 141 17.87 -0.93 -11.36
C GLY A 141 18.74 -2.11 -10.89
N GLU A 142 19.78 -1.79 -10.13
CA GLU A 142 20.69 -2.76 -9.51
C GLU A 142 20.28 -2.98 -8.05
N TYR A 143 19.80 -4.17 -7.70
CA TYR A 143 19.51 -4.53 -6.32
C TYR A 143 20.78 -4.89 -5.56
N LEU A 144 21.00 -4.24 -4.41
CA LEU A 144 22.23 -4.39 -3.62
C LEU A 144 22.09 -5.37 -2.44
N GLY A 145 20.90 -5.91 -2.19
CA GLY A 145 20.62 -6.74 -1.02
C GLY A 145 21.31 -8.11 -1.03
N GLU A 146 21.55 -8.68 -2.21
CA GLU A 146 22.22 -9.99 -2.35
C GLU A 146 23.68 -9.95 -1.87
N THR A 147 24.34 -8.81 -1.99
CA THR A 147 25.79 -8.68 -1.72
C THR A 147 26.09 -7.97 -0.41
N LYS A 148 25.17 -7.16 0.11
CA LYS A 148 25.44 -6.21 1.21
C LYS A 148 24.47 -6.28 2.38
N SER A 149 23.49 -7.20 2.36
CA SER A 149 22.43 -7.31 3.38
C SER A 149 21.67 -5.99 3.62
N ILE A 150 21.65 -5.10 2.63
CA ILE A 150 20.90 -3.83 2.63
C ILE A 150 19.82 -3.91 1.54
N GLN A 151 18.55 -3.74 1.91
CA GLN A 151 17.46 -3.77 0.93
C GLN A 151 17.38 -2.43 0.19
N VAL A 152 18.27 -2.25 -0.80
CA VAL A 152 18.42 -1.02 -1.56
C VAL A 152 18.48 -1.33 -3.05
N ILE A 153 17.76 -0.54 -3.84
CA ILE A 153 17.84 -0.55 -5.31
C ILE A 153 18.60 0.69 -5.75
N LYS A 154 19.53 0.56 -6.69
CA LYS A 154 20.39 1.62 -7.21
C LYS A 154 20.14 1.85 -8.70
N TRP A 155 20.11 3.12 -9.10
CA TRP A 155 20.02 3.55 -10.50
C TRP A 155 21.12 4.56 -10.87
N PRO A 156 21.46 4.69 -12.17
CA PRO A 156 22.24 5.80 -12.70
C PRO A 156 21.59 7.16 -12.37
N GLY A 157 22.41 8.21 -12.17
CA GLY A 157 21.95 9.53 -11.73
C GLY A 157 21.06 10.30 -12.71
N ASP A 158 21.08 9.93 -13.98
CA ASP A 158 20.24 10.51 -15.04
C ASP A 158 18.90 9.79 -15.22
N THR A 159 18.64 8.73 -14.44
CA THR A 159 17.38 7.97 -14.48
C THR A 159 16.16 8.86 -14.17
N LYS A 160 15.11 8.71 -14.98
CA LYS A 160 13.83 9.43 -14.80
C LYS A 160 12.64 8.52 -14.53
N GLU A 161 12.78 7.23 -14.82
CA GLU A 161 11.74 6.23 -14.59
C GLU A 161 12.28 5.12 -13.70
N PHE A 162 11.62 4.91 -12.57
CA PHE A 162 11.99 3.92 -11.57
C PHE A 162 10.86 2.91 -11.48
N LYS A 163 11.17 1.64 -11.72
CA LYS A 163 10.19 0.54 -11.67
C LYS A 163 10.76 -0.59 -10.85
N PHE A 164 9.98 -1.09 -9.92
CA PHE A 164 10.34 -2.26 -9.14
C PHE A 164 9.10 -3.00 -8.64
N THR A 165 9.29 -4.28 -8.36
CA THR A 165 8.27 -5.18 -7.87
C THR A 165 8.73 -5.79 -6.56
N THR A 166 7.81 -5.90 -5.62
CA THR A 166 8.02 -6.57 -4.33
C THR A 166 6.98 -7.64 -4.14
N THR A 167 7.34 -8.74 -3.48
CA THR A 167 6.38 -9.73 -2.98
C THR A 167 6.07 -9.45 -1.52
N VAL A 168 4.86 -9.78 -1.09
CA VAL A 168 4.49 -9.80 0.32
C VAL A 168 4.42 -11.26 0.74
N ASN A 169 5.34 -11.68 1.61
CA ASN A 169 5.36 -13.05 2.12
C ASN A 169 4.38 -13.15 3.28
N SER A 170 3.27 -13.86 3.06
CA SER A 170 2.31 -14.23 4.09
C SER A 170 2.38 -15.75 4.29
N ASP A 171 2.93 -16.21 5.41
CA ASP A 171 2.84 -17.62 5.83
C ASP A 171 1.40 -17.99 6.25
N GLU A 172 0.51 -17.00 6.35
CA GLU A 172 -0.90 -17.17 6.72
C GLU A 172 -1.76 -17.55 5.51
N LYS A 173 -2.75 -18.42 5.75
CA LYS A 173 -3.77 -18.72 4.74
C LYS A 173 -4.55 -17.45 4.43
N ALA A 174 -4.53 -17.04 3.16
CA ALA A 174 -5.25 -15.85 2.71
C ALA A 174 -6.46 -16.22 1.84
N THR A 175 -7.61 -15.59 2.11
CA THR A 175 -8.88 -15.81 1.40
C THR A 175 -9.12 -14.70 0.38
N SER A 176 -9.50 -15.07 -0.84
CA SER A 176 -9.81 -14.12 -1.92
C SER A 176 -11.03 -13.26 -1.59
N LEU A 177 -10.92 -11.95 -1.83
CA LEU A 177 -12.03 -11.00 -1.70
C LEU A 177 -12.77 -10.74 -3.02
N LEU A 178 -12.47 -11.50 -4.08
CA LEU A 178 -13.03 -11.25 -5.42
C LEU A 178 -14.55 -11.44 -5.47
N ASN A 179 -15.10 -12.40 -4.72
CA ASN A 179 -16.54 -12.65 -4.72
C ASN A 179 -17.32 -11.48 -4.10
N GLN A 180 -16.81 -10.91 -3.01
CA GLN A 180 -17.35 -9.73 -2.35
C GLN A 180 -17.30 -8.53 -3.30
N TYR A 181 -16.18 -8.34 -4.02
CA TYR A 181 -16.07 -7.30 -5.05
C TYR A 181 -17.12 -7.46 -6.16
N LYS A 182 -17.32 -8.68 -6.67
CA LYS A 182 -18.31 -8.96 -7.73
C LYS A 182 -19.74 -8.65 -7.28
N ALA A 183 -20.10 -9.07 -6.06
CA ALA A 183 -21.40 -8.77 -5.47
C ALA A 183 -21.61 -7.26 -5.33
N TRP A 184 -20.66 -6.56 -4.70
CA TRP A 184 -20.69 -5.11 -4.53
C TRP A 184 -20.80 -4.37 -5.86
N LYS A 185 -20.06 -4.80 -6.89
CA LYS A 185 -20.08 -4.15 -8.20
C LYS A 185 -21.41 -4.35 -8.94
N ALA A 186 -22.07 -5.48 -8.73
CA ALA A 186 -23.39 -5.75 -9.29
C ALA A 186 -24.47 -4.83 -8.68
N ASP A 187 -24.37 -4.54 -7.38
CA ASP A 187 -25.31 -3.67 -6.65
C ASP A 187 -25.17 -2.18 -6.99
N GLN A 188 -24.11 -1.78 -7.70
CA GLN A 188 -23.89 -0.40 -8.15
C GLN A 188 -24.45 -0.09 -9.54
N LYS A 189 -25.05 -1.07 -10.22
CA LYS A 189 -25.67 -0.90 -11.55
C LYS A 189 -27.15 -0.64 -11.44
#